data_AF-A0A4W5KAY1-F1
#
_entry.id   AF-A0A4W5KAY1-F1
#
_cell.length_a   1.000
_cell.length_b   1.000
_cell.length_c   1.000
_cell.angle_alpha   90.00
_cell.angle_beta   90.00
_cell.angle_gamma   90.00
#
_symmetry.space_group_name_H-M   'P 1'
#
loop_
_entity.id
_entity.type
_entity.pdbx_description
1 polymer ?
#
loop_
_entity_poly.entity_id
_entity_poly.type
_entity_poly.pdbx_seq_one_letter_code
_entity_poly.pdbx_strand_id
1 'polypeptide(L)'
;MFPVILSIAWTQRGCDDFMPFHNFLNLANPYHQRGNCFWASFHRQRARGYPFQPNPLPFIVSPQYFVLLLCIFLLEILAGVLAYIYYQQLNEELKQNLRETMVQKYRQPEQEHVTKAVDKLQHEFKCCGSNSSSDWGESVWIRTSEADGRLVPDSCCKTQTLGCGRRDHPSNIYKGGCITKLENFILDHLKIIGAVGVGIACVQVSKNKPFHCLQYKDNPRWPP
;
A
#
# COMPACT_ATOMS: atom_id res chain seq x y z
N MET A 1 3.86 -5.97 0.22
CA MET A 1 4.54 -4.66 0.04
C MET A 1 4.53 -3.81 1.31
N PHE A 2 3.38 -3.54 1.94
CA PHE A 2 3.30 -2.81 3.22
C PHE A 2 4.14 -3.39 4.39
N PRO A 3 4.28 -4.74 4.56
CA PRO A 3 5.10 -5.29 5.63
C PRO A 3 6.59 -4.99 5.46
N VAL A 4 7.06 -4.90 4.21
CA VAL A 4 8.48 -4.65 3.90
C VAL A 4 8.84 -3.19 4.18
N ILE A 5 7.91 -2.26 3.95
CA ILE A 5 8.09 -0.83 4.25
C ILE A 5 8.09 -0.59 5.76
N LEU A 6 7.25 -1.30 6.54
CA LEU A 6 7.29 -1.21 8.00
C LEU A 6 8.58 -1.77 8.59
N SER A 7 9.14 -2.85 8.03
CA SER A 7 10.42 -3.38 8.49
C SER A 7 11.58 -2.42 8.23
N ILE A 8 11.57 -1.66 7.13
CA ILE A 8 12.61 -0.65 6.84
C ILE A 8 12.44 0.58 7.74
N ALA A 9 11.21 0.97 8.08
CA ALA A 9 10.94 2.06 9.02
C ALA A 9 11.27 1.70 10.48
N TRP A 10 11.21 0.42 10.85
CA TRP A 10 11.57 -0.06 12.19
C TRP A 10 13.08 -0.14 12.43
N THR A 11 13.91 -0.31 11.40
CA THR A 11 15.37 -0.30 11.58
C THR A 11 15.96 1.11 11.79
N GLN A 12 15.16 2.18 11.69
CA GLN A 12 15.59 3.56 11.90
C GLN A 12 15.19 4.16 13.25
N ARG A 13 14.41 3.47 14.08
CA ARG A 13 14.29 3.82 15.51
C ARG A 13 15.17 2.86 16.29
N GLY A 14 16.09 3.44 17.04
CA GLY A 14 17.10 2.72 17.79
C GLY A 14 16.52 1.63 18.68
N CYS A 15 17.36 0.65 18.95
CA CYS A 15 17.27 -0.18 20.14
C CYS A 15 17.00 0.72 21.35
N ASP A 16 15.77 0.71 21.86
CA ASP A 16 15.44 0.93 23.26
C ASP A 16 14.12 0.19 23.54
N ASP A 17 14.25 -0.83 24.38
CA ASP A 17 13.26 -1.53 25.20
C ASP A 17 12.09 -2.29 24.55
N PHE A 18 12.29 -3.62 24.51
CA PHE A 18 11.22 -4.60 24.61
C PHE A 18 10.96 -4.87 26.11
N MET A 19 9.85 -4.38 26.67
CA MET A 19 9.28 -4.95 27.89
C MET A 19 7.84 -5.42 27.64
N PRO A 20 7.50 -6.67 27.97
CA PRO A 20 6.12 -7.09 28.09
C PRO A 20 5.49 -6.61 29.40
N PHE A 21 4.17 -6.44 29.33
CA PHE A 21 3.28 -5.85 30.32
C PHE A 21 2.90 -6.87 31.40
N HIS A 22 3.71 -7.07 32.45
CA HIS A 22 3.22 -7.66 33.71
C HIS A 22 4.23 -7.50 34.86
N ASN A 23 3.73 -7.12 36.04
CA ASN A 23 4.38 -7.09 37.37
C ASN A 23 5.07 -5.78 37.80
N PHE A 24 4.25 -4.73 37.91
CA PHE A 24 4.35 -3.78 39.02
C PHE A 24 3.81 -4.46 40.28
N LEU A 25 4.68 -4.78 41.25
CA LEU A 25 4.45 -4.91 42.71
C LEU A 25 5.46 -5.90 43.29
N ASN A 26 6.62 -5.39 43.72
CA ASN A 26 7.23 -5.71 45.01
C ASN A 26 8.50 -4.87 45.18
N LEU A 27 8.42 -3.91 46.11
CA LEU A 27 9.56 -3.21 46.67
C LEU A 27 10.27 -4.10 47.71
N ALA A 28 11.55 -3.80 47.92
CA ALA A 28 12.43 -4.22 49.02
C ALA A 28 13.31 -5.47 48.81
N ASN A 29 14.47 -5.27 48.16
CA ASN A 29 15.75 -5.86 48.61
C ASN A 29 16.95 -5.07 48.04
N PRO A 30 17.84 -4.48 48.86
CA PRO A 30 18.96 -3.68 48.36
C PRO A 30 20.26 -4.50 48.40
N TYR A 31 20.54 -5.40 47.45
CA TYR A 31 21.88 -6.00 47.33
C TYR A 31 22.18 -6.70 45.98
N HIS A 32 21.92 -6.07 44.83
CA HIS A 32 22.65 -6.44 43.59
C HIS A 32 22.50 -5.40 42.46
N GLN A 33 23.35 -4.36 42.44
CA GLN A 33 23.65 -3.63 41.20
C GLN A 33 25.16 -3.55 40.99
N ARG A 34 25.66 -4.46 40.15
CA ARG A 34 26.98 -4.33 39.51
C ARG A 34 26.70 -3.60 38.19
N GLY A 35 26.81 -2.27 38.23
CA GLY A 35 26.56 -1.40 37.08
C GLY A 35 27.55 -1.65 35.94
N ASN A 36 27.04 -1.73 34.71
CA ASN A 36 27.85 -1.80 33.50
C ASN A 36 28.68 -0.53 33.32
N CYS A 37 29.97 -0.73 33.05
CA CYS A 37 31.08 0.23 33.04
C CYS A 37 31.05 1.31 31.93
N PHE A 38 29.88 1.78 31.49
CA PHE A 38 29.81 2.80 30.43
C PHE A 38 29.96 4.23 30.99
N TRP A 39 29.41 4.51 32.18
CA TRP A 39 29.42 5.85 32.78
C TRP A 39 30.69 6.18 33.59
N ALA A 40 31.44 5.18 34.04
CA ALA A 40 32.67 5.39 34.81
C ALA A 40 33.84 5.95 33.97
N SER A 41 33.73 5.88 32.63
CA SER A 41 34.73 6.45 31.72
C SER A 41 34.47 7.93 31.38
N PHE A 42 33.25 8.43 31.57
CA PHE A 42 32.87 9.79 31.14
C PHE A 42 33.40 10.88 32.08
N HIS A 43 33.56 10.61 33.38
CA HIS A 43 34.11 11.60 34.33
C HIS A 43 35.64 11.56 34.48
N ARG A 44 36.35 10.61 33.84
CA ARG A 44 37.83 10.52 33.90
C ARG A 44 38.54 11.05 32.64
N GLN A 45 37.85 11.77 31.76
CA GLN A 45 38.47 12.36 30.56
C GLN A 45 38.71 13.88 30.63
N ARG A 46 38.22 14.58 31.68
CA ARG A 46 38.45 16.02 31.82
C ARG A 46 39.85 16.40 32.32
N ALA A 47 40.69 15.44 32.71
CA ALA A 47 41.95 15.69 33.43
C ALA A 47 43.25 15.55 32.60
N ARG A 48 43.20 15.24 31.29
CA ARG A 48 44.42 14.97 30.51
C ARG A 48 44.57 15.66 29.16
N GLY A 49 43.85 16.75 28.89
CA GLY A 49 44.19 17.65 27.78
C GLY A 49 44.35 16.99 26.40
N TYR A 50 43.66 15.89 26.11
CA TYR A 50 43.71 15.26 24.80
C TYR A 50 42.79 15.99 23.82
N PRO A 51 43.19 16.17 22.55
CA PRO A 51 42.33 16.77 21.54
C PRO A 51 41.08 15.93 21.30
N PHE A 52 39.95 16.60 21.17
CA PHE A 52 38.64 16.02 20.87
C PHE A 52 38.69 15.39 19.47
N GLN A 53 38.84 14.08 19.39
CA GLN A 53 38.70 13.34 18.14
C GLN A 53 37.20 13.14 17.89
N PRO A 54 36.62 13.67 16.80
CA PRO A 54 35.23 13.37 16.48
C PRO A 54 35.15 11.87 16.17
N ASN A 55 34.34 11.13 16.91
CA ASN A 55 34.01 9.75 16.57
C ASN A 55 33.46 9.73 15.14
N PRO A 56 34.13 9.13 14.16
CA PRO A 56 33.45 8.85 12.90
C PRO A 56 32.51 7.69 13.22
N LEU A 57 31.22 7.99 13.40
CA LEU A 57 30.21 6.95 13.30
C LEU A 57 30.45 6.25 11.96
N PRO A 58 30.80 4.94 11.91
CA PRO A 58 31.05 4.28 10.65
C PRO A 58 29.70 4.01 10.00
N PHE A 59 29.16 5.02 9.32
CA PHE A 59 27.99 4.92 8.45
C PHE A 59 28.33 4.19 7.14
N ILE A 60 29.32 3.29 7.17
CA ILE A 60 29.72 2.45 6.04
C ILE A 60 28.70 1.32 5.98
N VAL A 61 27.59 1.60 5.31
CA VAL A 61 26.64 0.60 4.84
C VAL A 61 27.45 -0.48 4.12
N SER A 62 27.61 -1.65 4.73
CA SER A 62 28.49 -2.72 4.20
C SER A 62 28.11 -3.09 2.76
N PRO A 63 29.05 -3.46 1.87
CA PRO A 63 28.82 -3.63 0.42
C PRO A 63 27.68 -4.59 0.05
N GLN A 64 27.39 -5.56 0.91
CA GLN A 64 26.23 -6.44 0.85
C GLN A 64 24.87 -5.72 0.83
N TYR A 65 24.71 -4.61 1.57
CA TYR A 65 23.48 -3.81 1.55
C TYR A 65 23.31 -3.06 0.23
N PHE A 66 24.41 -2.61 -0.41
CA PHE A 66 24.34 -1.94 -1.71
C PHE A 66 23.83 -2.89 -2.79
N VAL A 67 24.37 -4.11 -2.84
CA VAL A 67 23.93 -5.15 -3.78
C VAL A 67 22.46 -5.49 -3.55
N LEU A 68 22.03 -5.65 -2.30
CA LEU A 68 20.65 -5.94 -1.95
C LEU A 68 19.69 -4.82 -2.38
N LEU A 69 20.05 -3.55 -2.16
CA LEU A 69 19.24 -2.41 -2.60
C LEU A 69 19.14 -2.32 -4.13
N LEU A 70 20.23 -2.60 -4.85
CA LEU A 70 20.23 -2.64 -6.31
C LEU A 70 19.32 -3.76 -6.84
N CYS A 71 19.33 -4.94 -6.22
CA CYS A 71 18.40 -6.02 -6.56
C CYS A 71 16.94 -5.62 -6.34
N ILE A 72 16.61 -4.95 -5.22
CA ILE A 72 15.24 -4.49 -4.95
C ILE A 72 14.80 -3.47 -6.01
N PHE A 73 15.66 -2.53 -6.38
CA PHE A 73 15.35 -1.54 -7.42
C PHE A 73 15.03 -2.20 -8.78
N LEU A 74 15.78 -3.23 -9.18
CA LEU A 74 15.49 -3.98 -10.41
C LEU A 74 14.14 -4.72 -10.32
N LEU A 75 13.82 -5.31 -9.16
CA LEU A 75 12.53 -5.96 -8.94
C LEU A 75 11.36 -4.96 -8.97
N GLU A 76 11.55 -3.75 -8.46
CA GLU A 76 10.55 -2.69 -8.54
C GLU A 76 10.26 -2.27 -9.99
N ILE A 77 11.29 -2.12 -10.82
CA ILE A 77 11.12 -1.84 -12.26
C ILE A 77 10.36 -2.98 -12.95
N LEU A 78 10.76 -4.23 -12.70
CA LEU A 78 10.10 -5.40 -13.27
C LEU A 78 8.63 -5.48 -12.85
N ALA A 79 8.33 -5.27 -11.57
CA ALA A 79 6.97 -5.25 -11.06
C ALA A 79 6.14 -4.13 -11.69
N GLY A 80 6.73 -2.93 -11.89
CA GLY A 80 6.08 -1.81 -12.57
C GLY A 80 5.73 -2.12 -14.02
N VAL A 81 6.66 -2.72 -14.78
CA VAL A 81 6.43 -3.12 -16.18
C VAL A 81 5.34 -4.21 -16.27
N LEU A 82 5.42 -5.24 -15.42
CA LEU A 82 4.41 -6.28 -15.37
C LEU A 82 3.03 -5.72 -15.02
N ALA A 83 2.94 -4.85 -14.02
CA ALA A 83 1.69 -4.19 -13.63
C ALA A 83 1.10 -3.37 -14.79
N TYR A 84 1.93 -2.68 -15.58
CA TYR A 84 1.46 -1.93 -16.75
C TYR A 84 0.87 -2.84 -17.82
N ILE A 85 1.56 -3.95 -18.16
CA ILE A 85 1.06 -4.93 -19.15
C ILE A 85 -0.25 -5.55 -18.67
N TYR A 86 -0.28 -6.00 -17.40
CA TYR A 86 -1.49 -6.58 -16.81
C TYR A 86 -2.64 -5.58 -16.77
N TYR A 87 -2.38 -4.30 -16.48
CA TYR A 87 -3.42 -3.27 -16.48
C TYR A 87 -4.08 -3.10 -17.86
N GLN A 88 -3.28 -3.13 -18.94
CA GLN A 88 -3.80 -3.04 -20.31
C GLN A 88 -4.70 -4.23 -20.65
N GLN A 89 -4.30 -5.45 -20.28
CA GLN A 89 -5.09 -6.67 -20.52
C GLN A 89 -6.34 -6.72 -19.63
N LEU A 90 -6.17 -6.42 -18.33
CA LEU A 90 -7.24 -6.43 -17.34
C LEU A 90 -8.38 -5.52 -17.71
N ASN A 91 -8.12 -4.35 -18.30
CA ASN A 91 -9.17 -3.42 -18.66
C ASN A 91 -10.23 -4.10 -19.55
N GLU A 92 -9.85 -4.66 -20.69
CA GLU A 92 -10.82 -5.26 -21.63
C GLU A 92 -11.46 -6.54 -21.10
N GLU A 93 -10.68 -7.43 -20.49
CA GLU A 93 -11.22 -8.65 -19.87
C GLU A 93 -12.20 -8.32 -18.74
N LEU A 94 -11.88 -7.33 -17.90
CA LEU A 94 -12.75 -6.89 -16.82
C LEU A 94 -14.07 -6.32 -17.37
N LYS A 95 -14.04 -5.53 -18.45
CA LYS A 95 -15.28 -4.99 -19.04
C LYS A 95 -16.22 -6.11 -19.48
N GLN A 96 -15.67 -7.10 -20.19
CA GLN A 96 -16.44 -8.22 -20.72
C GLN A 96 -16.93 -9.12 -19.59
N ASN A 97 -16.03 -9.55 -18.70
CA ASN A 97 -16.36 -10.42 -17.57
C ASN A 97 -17.37 -9.79 -16.62
N LEU A 98 -17.25 -8.49 -16.34
CA LEU A 98 -18.19 -7.79 -15.45
C LEU A 98 -19.57 -7.67 -16.10
N ARG A 99 -19.63 -7.31 -17.39
CA ARG A 99 -20.89 -7.25 -18.14
C ARG A 99 -21.57 -8.63 -18.15
N GLU A 100 -20.86 -9.66 -18.55
CA GLU A 100 -21.39 -11.03 -18.59
C GLU A 100 -21.88 -11.48 -17.21
N THR A 101 -21.11 -11.20 -16.17
CA THR A 101 -21.47 -11.54 -14.78
C THR A 101 -22.72 -10.79 -14.33
N MET A 102 -22.84 -9.50 -14.58
CA MET A 102 -24.04 -8.73 -14.21
C MET A 102 -25.28 -9.16 -15.02
N VAL A 103 -25.13 -9.42 -16.32
CA VAL A 103 -26.23 -9.75 -17.23
C VAL A 103 -26.70 -11.19 -17.03
N GLN A 104 -25.79 -12.16 -16.89
CA GLN A 104 -26.11 -13.59 -16.90
C GLN A 104 -26.20 -14.20 -15.49
N LYS A 105 -25.37 -13.74 -14.56
CA LYS A 105 -25.13 -14.40 -13.27
C LYS A 105 -25.79 -13.71 -12.07
N TYR A 106 -26.31 -12.50 -12.25
CA TYR A 106 -27.00 -11.77 -11.20
C TYR A 106 -28.30 -12.47 -10.75
N ARG A 107 -28.47 -12.64 -9.44
CA ARG A 107 -29.59 -13.38 -8.79
C ARG A 107 -29.83 -14.79 -9.31
N GLN A 108 -28.80 -15.47 -9.81
CA GLN A 108 -28.90 -16.91 -10.09
C GLN A 108 -28.87 -17.71 -8.78
N PRO A 109 -29.66 -18.79 -8.65
CA PRO A 109 -29.82 -19.54 -7.39
C PRO A 109 -28.51 -20.13 -6.84
N GLU A 110 -27.58 -20.51 -7.73
CA GLU A 110 -26.28 -21.07 -7.33
C GLU A 110 -25.19 -19.99 -7.14
N GLN A 111 -25.48 -18.71 -7.40
CA GLN A 111 -24.48 -17.64 -7.49
C GLN A 111 -24.83 -16.43 -6.61
N GLU A 112 -25.27 -16.67 -5.38
CA GLU A 112 -25.58 -15.61 -4.42
C GLU A 112 -24.38 -14.69 -4.13
N HIS A 113 -23.17 -15.25 -4.13
CA HIS A 113 -21.92 -14.49 -3.94
C HIS A 113 -21.71 -13.43 -5.03
N VAL A 114 -22.11 -13.72 -6.28
CA VAL A 114 -22.06 -12.77 -7.39
C VAL A 114 -23.00 -11.60 -7.13
N THR A 115 -24.23 -11.91 -6.71
CA THR A 115 -25.25 -10.88 -6.41
C THR A 115 -24.76 -9.93 -5.33
N LYS A 116 -24.23 -10.46 -4.22
CA LYS A 116 -23.66 -9.64 -3.13
C LYS A 116 -22.49 -8.78 -3.61
N ALA A 117 -21.61 -9.32 -4.46
CA ALA A 117 -20.48 -8.58 -5.00
C ALA A 117 -20.94 -7.44 -5.92
N VAL A 118 -21.92 -7.70 -6.80
CA VAL A 118 -22.50 -6.68 -7.70
C VAL A 118 -23.20 -5.58 -6.90
N ASP A 119 -24.02 -5.95 -5.91
CA ASP A 119 -24.75 -4.98 -5.08
C ASP A 119 -23.78 -4.10 -4.28
N LYS A 120 -22.73 -4.70 -3.70
CA LYS A 120 -21.68 -3.96 -3.00
C LYS A 120 -20.94 -3.00 -3.94
N LEU A 121 -20.57 -3.47 -5.13
CA LEU A 121 -19.88 -2.68 -6.12
C LEU A 121 -20.72 -1.48 -6.57
N GLN A 122 -22.03 -1.65 -6.81
CA GLN A 122 -22.93 -0.55 -7.16
C GLN A 122 -23.05 0.48 -6.03
N HIS A 123 -23.14 0.01 -4.79
CA HIS A 123 -23.25 0.87 -3.62
C HIS A 123 -21.96 1.66 -3.32
N GLU A 124 -20.81 0.98 -3.32
CA GLU A 124 -19.51 1.60 -3.03
C GLU A 124 -19.09 2.59 -4.12
N PHE A 125 -19.27 2.22 -5.38
CA PHE A 125 -18.85 3.03 -6.53
C PHE A 125 -19.92 3.99 -7.05
N LYS A 126 -21.13 3.98 -6.46
CA LYS A 126 -22.25 4.85 -6.82
C LYS A 126 -22.54 4.81 -8.33
N CYS A 127 -22.71 3.58 -8.84
CA CYS A 127 -22.85 3.26 -10.25
C CYS A 127 -24.01 2.29 -10.47
N CYS A 128 -24.46 2.14 -11.72
CA CYS A 128 -25.48 1.16 -12.07
C CYS A 128 -25.21 0.54 -13.44
N GLY A 129 -25.26 -0.79 -13.47
CA GLY A 129 -24.95 -1.56 -14.67
C GLY A 129 -23.45 -1.56 -15.01
N SER A 130 -23.10 -2.23 -16.10
CA SER A 130 -21.69 -2.39 -16.49
C SER A 130 -21.13 -1.08 -17.06
N ASN A 131 -21.76 -0.59 -18.13
CA ASN A 131 -21.48 0.68 -18.79
C ASN A 131 -22.60 1.71 -18.54
N SER A 132 -23.84 1.24 -18.38
CA SER A 132 -25.01 2.09 -18.15
C SER A 132 -26.08 1.34 -17.38
N SER A 133 -26.98 2.07 -16.72
CA SER A 133 -28.16 1.49 -16.05
C SER A 133 -29.05 0.71 -17.02
N SER A 134 -29.00 1.02 -18.33
CA SER A 134 -29.76 0.34 -19.38
C SER A 134 -29.34 -1.11 -19.59
N ASP A 135 -28.14 -1.51 -19.18
CA ASP A 135 -27.62 -2.87 -19.37
C ASP A 135 -28.48 -3.91 -18.65
N TRP A 136 -29.19 -3.50 -17.58
CA TRP A 136 -30.13 -4.34 -16.86
C TRP A 136 -31.30 -4.81 -17.73
N GLY A 137 -31.67 -4.06 -18.78
CA GLY A 137 -32.72 -4.45 -19.72
C GLY A 137 -32.37 -5.72 -20.53
N GLU A 138 -31.09 -6.06 -20.65
CA GLU A 138 -30.63 -7.28 -21.32
C GLU A 138 -30.38 -8.44 -20.33
N SER A 139 -30.42 -8.17 -19.02
CA SER A 139 -30.10 -9.17 -18.00
C SER A 139 -31.12 -10.31 -17.94
N VAL A 140 -30.67 -11.50 -17.54
CA VAL A 140 -31.56 -12.65 -17.32
C VAL A 140 -32.50 -12.36 -16.14
N TRP A 141 -32.01 -11.66 -15.12
CA TRP A 141 -32.77 -11.26 -13.94
C TRP A 141 -34.03 -10.44 -14.27
N ILE A 142 -33.98 -9.54 -15.27
CA ILE A 142 -35.15 -8.73 -15.63
C ILE A 142 -36.35 -9.57 -16.12
N ARG A 143 -36.08 -10.78 -16.61
CA ARG A 143 -37.09 -11.71 -17.13
C ARG A 143 -37.69 -12.58 -16.03
N THR A 144 -37.14 -12.56 -14.83
CA THR A 144 -37.60 -13.39 -13.73
C THR A 144 -38.63 -12.66 -12.87
N SER A 145 -39.45 -13.41 -12.12
CA SER A 145 -40.50 -12.83 -11.27
C SER A 145 -39.94 -11.95 -10.14
N GLU A 146 -38.68 -12.18 -9.77
CA GLU A 146 -37.93 -11.45 -8.75
C GLU A 146 -37.60 -10.02 -9.17
N ALA A 147 -37.70 -9.66 -10.46
CA ALA A 147 -37.58 -8.27 -10.90
C ALA A 147 -38.77 -7.43 -10.44
N ASP A 148 -39.98 -8.00 -10.34
CA ASP A 148 -41.18 -7.34 -9.81
C ASP A 148 -41.42 -5.94 -10.42
N GLY A 149 -41.27 -5.87 -11.76
CA GLY A 149 -41.45 -4.65 -12.55
C GLY A 149 -40.36 -3.58 -12.37
N ARG A 150 -39.25 -3.89 -11.66
CA ARG A 150 -38.09 -2.99 -11.57
C ARG A 150 -37.28 -3.05 -12.85
N LEU A 151 -36.75 -1.89 -13.26
CA LEU A 151 -35.85 -1.74 -14.42
C LEU A 151 -34.39 -1.99 -14.04
N VAL A 152 -34.05 -1.75 -12.77
CA VAL A 152 -32.71 -1.94 -12.18
C VAL A 152 -32.85 -2.51 -10.77
N PRO A 153 -31.82 -3.18 -10.22
CA PRO A 153 -31.83 -3.62 -8.84
C PRO A 153 -31.80 -2.45 -7.86
N ASP A 154 -32.26 -2.68 -6.62
CA ASP A 154 -32.37 -1.62 -5.62
C ASP A 154 -31.00 -1.07 -5.16
N SER A 155 -29.92 -1.85 -5.36
CA SER A 155 -28.52 -1.44 -5.15
C SER A 155 -28.06 -0.31 -6.07
N CYS A 156 -28.74 -0.09 -7.20
CA CYS A 156 -28.49 1.03 -8.11
C CYS A 156 -29.08 2.38 -7.63
N CYS A 157 -29.89 2.37 -6.59
CA CYS A 157 -30.60 3.57 -6.14
C CYS A 157 -29.74 4.42 -5.21
N LYS A 158 -29.89 5.74 -5.32
CA LYS A 158 -29.20 6.70 -4.44
C LYS A 158 -29.69 6.61 -3.00
N THR A 159 -30.98 6.31 -2.84
CA THR A 159 -31.61 6.04 -1.55
C THR A 159 -32.10 4.60 -1.58
N GLN A 160 -31.63 3.78 -0.62
CA GLN A 160 -32.03 2.38 -0.52
C GLN A 160 -33.47 2.30 -0.04
N THR A 161 -34.39 2.19 -0.98
CA THR A 161 -35.81 1.92 -0.74
C THR A 161 -36.24 0.73 -1.57
N LEU A 162 -37.12 -0.09 -1.00
CA LEU A 162 -37.59 -1.30 -1.68
C LEU A 162 -38.38 -0.91 -2.93
N GLY A 163 -38.03 -1.47 -4.10
CA GLY A 163 -38.75 -1.16 -5.34
C GLY A 163 -38.39 0.18 -6.00
N CYS A 164 -37.31 0.83 -5.56
CA CYS A 164 -36.87 2.12 -6.12
C CYS A 164 -36.55 2.03 -7.62
N GLY A 165 -36.10 0.86 -8.09
CA GLY A 165 -35.74 0.62 -9.48
C GLY A 165 -36.92 0.58 -10.47
N ARG A 166 -38.17 0.73 -10.02
CA ARG A 166 -39.36 0.78 -10.90
C ARG A 166 -39.46 2.08 -11.72
N ARG A 167 -38.89 3.19 -11.21
CA ARG A 167 -38.93 4.49 -11.88
C ARG A 167 -37.55 4.90 -12.34
N ASP A 168 -37.38 4.99 -13.65
CA ASP A 168 -36.13 5.49 -14.23
C ASP A 168 -36.07 7.02 -14.16
N HIS A 169 -35.54 7.56 -13.07
CA HIS A 169 -35.31 9.00 -12.90
C HIS A 169 -33.89 9.29 -12.41
N PRO A 170 -33.16 10.25 -13.00
CA PRO A 170 -31.75 10.52 -12.67
C PRO A 170 -31.52 11.03 -11.24
N SER A 171 -32.56 11.52 -10.55
CA SER A 171 -32.47 11.85 -9.12
C SER A 171 -32.47 10.61 -8.22
N ASN A 172 -33.04 9.50 -8.68
CA ASN A 172 -33.28 8.30 -7.88
C ASN A 172 -32.23 7.21 -8.14
N ILE A 173 -31.74 7.08 -9.37
CA ILE A 173 -30.85 6.00 -9.80
C ILE A 173 -29.50 6.57 -10.27
N TYR A 174 -28.40 5.85 -10.00
CA TYR A 174 -27.10 6.16 -10.57
C TYR A 174 -27.07 5.83 -12.07
N LYS A 175 -26.68 6.80 -12.91
CA LYS A 175 -26.60 6.60 -14.37
C LYS A 175 -25.21 6.25 -14.89
N GLY A 176 -24.18 6.39 -14.06
CA GLY A 176 -22.81 6.06 -14.45
C GLY A 176 -22.57 4.54 -14.43
N GLY A 177 -21.86 4.04 -15.44
CA GLY A 177 -21.40 2.65 -15.50
C GLY A 177 -20.37 2.32 -14.43
N CYS A 178 -20.45 1.10 -13.90
CA CYS A 178 -19.52 0.65 -12.87
C CYS A 178 -18.11 0.39 -13.39
N ILE A 179 -17.95 -0.01 -14.65
CA ILE A 179 -16.64 -0.22 -15.29
C ILE A 179 -15.81 1.06 -15.20
N THR A 180 -16.36 2.19 -15.67
CA THR A 180 -15.65 3.47 -15.67
C THR A 180 -15.31 3.95 -14.26
N LYS A 181 -16.18 3.71 -13.28
CA LYS A 181 -15.92 4.08 -11.87
C LYS A 181 -14.81 3.22 -11.27
N LEU A 182 -14.83 1.92 -11.55
CA LEU A 182 -13.82 0.97 -11.10
C LEU A 182 -12.45 1.25 -11.74
N GLU A 183 -12.41 1.52 -13.04
CA GLU A 183 -11.18 1.91 -13.75
C GLU A 183 -10.56 3.17 -13.15
N ASN A 184 -11.37 4.21 -12.92
CA ASN A 184 -10.88 5.45 -12.31
C ASN A 184 -10.34 5.23 -10.90
N PHE A 185 -11.04 4.42 -10.09
CA PHE A 185 -10.57 4.06 -8.76
C PHE A 185 -9.23 3.33 -8.81
N ILE A 186 -9.08 2.34 -9.68
CA ILE A 186 -7.82 1.59 -9.85
C ILE A 186 -6.69 2.53 -10.30
N LEU A 187 -6.95 3.39 -11.28
CA LEU A 187 -5.97 4.36 -11.77
C LEU A 187 -5.53 5.36 -10.69
N ASP A 188 -6.47 5.89 -9.91
CA ASP A 188 -6.15 6.87 -8.87
C ASP A 188 -5.34 6.23 -7.73
N HIS A 189 -5.65 4.99 -7.35
CA HIS A 189 -4.83 4.24 -6.40
C HIS A 189 -3.45 3.87 -6.98
N LEU A 190 -3.37 3.48 -8.25
CA LEU A 190 -2.10 3.21 -8.94
C LEU A 190 -1.21 4.45 -8.99
N LYS A 191 -1.77 5.64 -9.26
CA LYS A 191 -1.01 6.90 -9.26
C LYS A 191 -0.36 7.16 -7.89
N ILE A 192 -1.12 6.97 -6.80
CA ILE A 192 -0.60 7.17 -5.43
C ILE A 192 0.50 6.16 -5.12
N ILE A 193 0.28 4.87 -5.41
CA ILE A 193 1.27 3.81 -5.18
C ILE A 193 2.54 4.07 -6.01
N GLY A 194 2.37 4.46 -7.28
CA GLY A 194 3.46 4.83 -8.16
C GLY A 194 4.27 6.02 -7.62
N ALA A 195 3.62 7.08 -7.15
CA ALA A 195 4.29 8.23 -6.55
C ALA A 195 5.11 7.85 -5.30
N VAL A 196 4.55 7.00 -4.43
CA VAL A 196 5.27 6.47 -3.26
C VAL A 196 6.47 5.62 -3.68
N GLY A 197 6.31 4.76 -4.69
CA GLY A 197 7.41 3.94 -5.24
C GLY A 197 8.55 4.78 -5.80
N VAL A 198 8.24 5.83 -6.58
CA VAL A 198 9.24 6.77 -7.10
C VAL A 198 9.97 7.49 -5.95
N GLY A 199 9.23 7.94 -4.93
CA GLY A 199 9.83 8.56 -3.75
C GLY A 199 10.84 7.65 -3.04
N ILE A 200 10.50 6.37 -2.87
CA ILE A 200 11.39 5.35 -2.31
C ILE A 200 12.63 5.17 -3.19
N ALA A 201 12.45 5.03 -4.50
CA ALA A 201 13.55 4.88 -5.45
C ALA A 201 14.52 6.07 -5.41
N CYS A 202 14.03 7.32 -5.34
CA CYS A 202 14.87 8.51 -5.23
C CYS A 202 15.74 8.53 -3.95
N VAL A 203 15.18 8.09 -2.82
CA VAL A 203 15.92 7.96 -1.55
C VAL A 203 17.01 6.90 -1.66
N GLN A 204 16.73 5.76 -2.30
CA GLN A 204 17.71 4.70 -2.53
C GLN A 204 18.89 5.21 -3.39
N VAL A 205 18.61 5.93 -4.48
CA VAL A 205 19.65 6.47 -5.38
C VAL A 205 20.50 7.53 -4.68
N SER A 206 19.90 8.37 -3.83
CA SER A 206 20.61 9.43 -3.11
C SER A 206 21.57 8.87 -2.05
N LYS A 207 21.22 7.76 -1.40
CA LYS A 207 22.12 7.04 -0.47
C LYS A 207 23.22 6.24 -1.18
N ASN A 208 22.99 5.85 -2.44
CA ASN A 208 23.92 5.06 -3.26
C ASN A 208 24.92 5.89 -4.08
N LYS A 209 24.97 7.22 -3.92
CA LYS A 209 26.11 7.98 -4.47
C LYS A 209 27.36 7.65 -3.68
N PRO A 210 28.37 7.00 -4.28
CA PRO A 210 29.62 6.77 -3.58
C PRO A 210 30.26 8.14 -3.32
N PHE A 211 30.32 8.56 -2.06
CA PHE A 211 31.23 9.59 -1.56
C PHE A 211 32.70 9.12 -1.65
N HIS A 212 33.04 8.36 -2.69
CA HIS A 212 34.25 7.55 -2.80
C HIS A 212 35.25 8.10 -3.82
N CYS A 213 35.15 9.39 -4.17
CA CYS A 213 36.14 10.07 -5.00
C CYS A 213 36.78 11.31 -4.36
N LEU A 214 36.41 11.71 -3.13
CA LEU A 214 36.88 12.97 -2.54
C LEU A 214 37.76 12.85 -1.28
N GLN A 215 38.14 11.64 -0.85
CA GLN A 215 39.13 11.52 0.26
C GLN A 215 40.42 10.77 -0.10
N TYR A 216 40.56 10.19 -1.30
CA TYR A 216 41.83 9.56 -1.69
C TYR A 216 42.86 10.55 -2.25
N LYS A 217 42.49 11.82 -2.50
CA LYS A 217 43.35 12.73 -3.28
C LYS A 217 44.16 13.76 -2.51
N ASP A 218 44.15 13.75 -1.16
CA ASP A 218 44.84 14.77 -0.36
C ASP A 218 45.77 14.20 0.73
N ASN A 219 46.57 13.17 0.45
CA ASN A 219 47.73 12.84 1.30
C ASN A 219 49.07 13.06 0.58
N PRO A 220 49.61 14.30 0.54
CA PRO A 220 50.94 14.59 0.01
C PRO A 220 52.09 14.29 1.00
N ARG A 221 51.94 13.34 1.94
CA ARG A 221 52.86 13.21 3.11
C ARG A 221 53.96 12.15 3.02
N TRP A 222 54.31 11.69 1.82
CA TRP A 222 55.52 10.88 1.62
C TRP A 222 56.54 11.66 0.77
N PRO A 223 57.66 12.15 1.36
CA PRO A 223 58.84 12.50 0.59
C PRO A 223 59.56 11.22 0.12
N PRO A 224 60.37 11.32 -0.97
CA PRO A 224 61.03 10.20 -1.62
C PRO A 224 62.08 9.49 -0.76
#